data_AF-A0A3M6XPJ2-F1
#
_entry.id   AF-A0A3M6XPJ2-F1
#
_cell.length_a   1.000
_cell.length_b   1.000
_cell.length_c   1.000
_cell.angle_alpha   90.00
_cell.angle_beta   90.00
_cell.angle_gamma   90.00
#
_symmetry.space_group_name_H-M   'P 1'
#
loop_
_entity.id
_entity.type
_entity.pdbx_description
1 polymer ?
#
loop_
_entity_poly.entity_id
_entity_poly.type
_entity_poly.pdbx_seq_one_letter_code
_entity_poly.pdbx_strand_id
1 'polypeptide(L)'
;GESLEVLNEAFDIAKAKFRHVFWVPGNHELYSSKTSKEEEMHLKGEAKYMACIATAKKHGVLTPEDDYMTWVYEDEDGLQVAAVICPVFTLYDYSFRPPEVTREGCLDWAMEQGIRATDETLLHPDPYASRDEWCARLVSQSETKLQRAAESGFPLVIINHWPLREDTVFIPKVPRFSLWCGTKKTENWHKRFHAKVVVTGHLHVRRTDWIEGVRFEEVSLGYPRQWQEAKDEGHNVNTLLREILPGPATPQRGQEPTTTWRGRGRGWSLSHGVESNTPLSPTART
;
A
#
# COMPACT_ATOMS: atom_id res chain seq x y z
N GLY A 1 6.93 -7.38 13.21
CA GLY A 1 7.01 -6.00 12.70
C GLY A 1 8.41 -5.77 12.22
N GLU A 2 8.57 -4.86 11.27
CA GLU A 2 9.91 -4.47 10.82
C GLU A 2 10.60 -3.63 11.91
N SER A 3 11.83 -4.01 12.26
CA SER A 3 12.64 -3.26 13.22
C SER A 3 13.24 -2.02 12.56
N LEU A 4 13.68 -1.06 13.37
CA LEU A 4 14.43 0.09 12.84
C LEU A 4 15.76 -0.35 12.21
N GLU A 5 16.36 -1.44 12.69
CA GLU A 5 17.57 -2.02 12.09
C GLU A 5 17.32 -2.50 10.65
N VAL A 6 16.23 -3.23 10.40
CA VAL A 6 15.86 -3.67 9.03
C VAL A 6 15.59 -2.46 8.13
N LEU A 7 14.95 -1.41 8.65
CA LEU A 7 14.75 -0.17 7.89
C LEU A 7 16.08 0.50 7.54
N ASN A 8 17.04 0.56 8.46
CA ASN A 8 18.37 1.11 8.17
C ASN A 8 19.05 0.33 7.04
N GLU A 9 19.07 -1.00 7.13
CA GLU A 9 19.67 -1.85 6.09
C GLU A 9 18.99 -1.64 4.73
N ALA A 10 17.65 -1.60 4.70
CA ALA A 10 16.90 -1.38 3.47
C ALA A 10 17.20 -0.01 2.84
N PHE A 11 17.31 1.05 3.66
CA PHE A 11 17.63 2.39 3.19
C PHE A 11 19.07 2.52 2.71
N ASP A 12 20.04 1.91 3.39
CA ASP A 12 21.43 1.86 2.94
C ASP A 12 21.55 1.23 1.55
N ILE A 13 20.90 0.07 1.36
CA ILE A 13 20.89 -0.63 0.07
C ILE A 13 20.22 0.23 -1.00
N ALA A 14 19.07 0.83 -0.71
CA ALA A 14 18.34 1.65 -1.68
C ALA A 14 19.14 2.90 -2.07
N LYS A 15 19.71 3.63 -1.11
CA LYS A 15 20.51 4.84 -1.34
C LYS A 15 21.82 4.56 -2.06
N ALA A 16 22.38 3.36 -1.92
CA ALA A 16 23.54 2.93 -2.71
C ALA A 16 23.23 2.67 -4.20
N LYS A 17 21.94 2.52 -4.57
CA LYS A 17 21.51 2.18 -5.94
C LYS A 17 20.70 3.28 -6.62
N PHE A 18 19.99 4.11 -5.85
CA PHE A 18 19.08 5.13 -6.37
C PHE A 18 19.44 6.52 -5.83
N ARG A 19 19.46 7.50 -6.74
CA ARG A 19 19.75 8.90 -6.41
C ARG A 19 18.73 9.46 -5.40
N HIS A 20 17.45 9.28 -5.72
CA HIS A 20 16.33 9.66 -4.87
C HIS A 20 15.57 8.40 -4.45
N VAL A 21 15.24 8.31 -3.16
CA VAL A 21 14.46 7.22 -2.59
C VAL A 21 13.30 7.86 -1.84
N PHE A 22 12.09 7.42 -2.16
CA PHE A 22 10.86 7.80 -1.47
C PHE A 22 10.38 6.59 -0.69
N TRP A 23 10.03 6.78 0.57
CA TRP A 23 9.50 5.73 1.44
C TRP A 23 8.15 6.16 2.00
N VAL A 24 7.22 5.20 2.06
CA VAL A 24 5.91 5.33 2.68
C VAL A 24 5.75 4.15 3.65
N PRO A 25 5.31 4.37 4.90
CA PRO A 25 5.10 3.26 5.83
C PRO A 25 3.96 2.34 5.38
N GLY A 26 4.18 1.03 5.50
CA GLY A 26 3.11 0.06 5.53
C GLY A 26 2.66 -0.27 6.96
N ASN A 27 1.73 -1.21 7.09
CA ASN A 27 1.29 -1.70 8.40
C ASN A 27 2.40 -2.43 9.16
N HIS A 28 3.30 -3.14 8.47
CA HIS A 28 4.31 -3.98 9.10
C HIS A 28 5.42 -3.17 9.79
N GLU A 29 5.76 -2.00 9.27
CA GLU A 29 6.69 -1.05 9.89
C GLU A 29 6.10 -0.45 11.18
N LEU A 30 4.78 -0.43 11.31
CA LEU A 30 4.06 0.11 12.48
C LEU A 30 3.73 -0.95 13.54
N TYR A 31 4.06 -2.23 13.28
CA TYR A 31 3.85 -3.29 14.25
C TYR A 31 4.84 -3.18 15.41
N SER A 32 4.29 -3.13 16.62
CA SER A 32 5.05 -3.21 17.85
C SER A 32 4.78 -4.53 18.55
N SER A 33 5.83 -5.33 18.74
CA SER A 33 5.75 -6.62 19.43
C SER A 33 6.40 -6.53 20.81
N LYS A 34 5.93 -7.36 21.76
CA LYS A 34 6.62 -7.57 23.04
C LYS A 34 7.99 -8.24 22.88
N THR A 35 8.25 -8.83 21.71
CA THR A 35 9.54 -9.44 21.34
C THR A 35 10.45 -8.49 20.57
N SER A 36 10.07 -7.21 20.41
CA SER A 36 10.96 -6.19 19.85
C SER A 36 12.19 -6.00 20.74
N LYS A 37 13.30 -5.51 20.17
CA LYS A 37 14.47 -5.12 20.95
C LYS A 37 14.08 -4.13 22.06
N GLU A 38 14.78 -4.18 23.20
CA GLU A 38 14.46 -3.37 24.38
C GLU A 38 14.33 -1.87 24.07
N GLU A 39 15.23 -1.35 23.23
CA GLU A 39 15.23 0.03 22.75
C GLU A 39 14.00 0.41 21.91
N GLU A 40 13.29 -0.56 21.33
CA GLU A 40 12.08 -0.34 20.53
C GLU A 40 10.79 -0.76 21.25
N MET A 41 10.86 -1.43 22.40
CA MET A 41 9.67 -1.96 23.11
C MET A 41 8.66 -0.88 23.49
N HIS A 42 9.12 0.35 23.69
CA HIS A 42 8.29 1.50 24.03
C HIS A 42 7.67 2.19 22.81
N LEU A 43 8.15 1.91 21.59
CA LEU A 43 7.68 2.55 20.37
C LEU A 43 6.37 1.89 19.92
N LYS A 44 5.29 2.67 19.91
CA LYS A 44 3.95 2.27 19.46
C LYS A 44 3.26 3.41 18.74
N GLY A 45 2.32 3.08 17.86
CA GLY A 45 1.52 4.05 17.11
C GLY A 45 2.34 5.16 16.49
N GLU A 46 1.94 6.40 16.73
CA GLU A 46 2.59 7.59 16.18
C GLU A 46 4.06 7.68 16.60
N ALA A 47 4.43 7.25 17.82
CA ALA A 47 5.83 7.25 18.23
C ALA A 47 6.69 6.28 17.40
N LYS A 48 6.15 5.09 17.07
CA LYS A 48 6.83 4.14 16.17
C LYS A 48 6.93 4.72 14.76
N TYR A 49 5.86 5.33 14.25
CA TYR A 49 5.86 6.01 12.96
C TYR A 49 6.96 7.09 12.90
N MET A 50 7.02 7.98 13.88
CA MET A 50 8.01 9.05 13.95
C MET A 50 9.44 8.52 14.08
N ALA A 51 9.64 7.39 14.75
CA ALA A 51 10.95 6.72 14.78
C ALA A 51 11.36 6.19 13.40
N CYS A 52 10.42 5.62 12.62
CA CYS A 52 10.68 5.23 11.23
C CYS A 52 11.00 6.44 10.34
N ILE A 53 10.28 7.56 10.50
CA ILE A 53 10.57 8.82 9.82
C ILE A 53 11.97 9.33 10.16
N ALA A 54 12.33 9.35 11.45
CA ALA A 54 13.65 9.77 11.89
C ALA A 54 14.76 8.88 11.30
N THR A 55 14.52 7.58 11.20
CA THR A 55 15.43 6.64 10.53
C THR A 55 15.58 6.98 9.04
N ALA A 56 14.48 7.11 8.29
CA ALA A 56 14.52 7.49 6.87
C ALA A 56 15.28 8.80 6.62
N LYS A 57 15.05 9.82 7.48
CA LYS A 57 15.72 11.12 7.37
C LYS A 57 17.23 11.05 7.54
N LYS A 58 17.75 10.17 8.42
CA LYS A 58 19.21 9.95 8.57
C LYS A 58 19.89 9.49 7.28
N HIS A 59 19.13 8.81 6.41
CA HIS A 59 19.61 8.28 5.12
C HIS A 59 19.34 9.23 3.94
N GLY A 60 18.70 10.39 4.17
CA GLY A 60 18.24 11.26 3.08
C GLY A 60 17.21 10.59 2.18
N VAL A 61 16.36 9.74 2.77
CA VAL A 61 15.16 9.17 2.15
C VAL A 61 13.99 10.13 2.39
N LEU A 62 13.23 10.42 1.32
CA LEU A 62 12.07 11.30 1.36
C LEU A 62 10.84 10.56 1.89
N THR A 63 10.06 11.21 2.74
CA THR A 63 8.97 10.61 3.49
C THR A 63 7.65 11.38 3.32
N PRO A 64 6.51 10.86 3.81
CA PRO A 64 5.25 11.60 3.79
C PRO A 64 5.28 12.90 4.62
N GLU A 65 6.26 13.07 5.52
CA GLU A 65 6.41 14.29 6.33
C GLU A 65 7.23 15.38 5.63
N ASP A 66 7.90 15.08 4.52
CA ASP A 66 8.72 16.05 3.78
C ASP A 66 7.91 16.75 2.68
N ASP A 67 8.43 17.88 2.18
CA ASP A 67 7.83 18.55 1.02
C ASP A 67 7.86 17.64 -0.21
N TYR A 68 6.81 17.73 -1.04
CA TYR A 68 6.73 16.93 -2.25
C TYR A 68 7.75 17.40 -3.29
N MET A 69 8.29 16.44 -4.03
CA MET A 69 9.35 16.70 -5.00
C MET A 69 8.76 16.84 -6.41
N THR A 70 9.09 17.93 -7.10
CA THR A 70 8.84 18.02 -8.54
C THR A 70 9.85 17.16 -9.29
N TRP A 71 9.36 16.23 -10.09
CA TRP A 71 10.13 15.31 -10.92
C TRP A 71 10.01 15.73 -12.38
N VAL A 72 11.13 16.15 -12.97
CA VAL A 72 11.23 16.50 -14.39
C VAL A 72 11.69 15.26 -15.16
N TYR A 73 11.00 14.94 -16.26
CA TYR A 73 11.27 13.76 -17.09
C TYR A 73 10.90 14.04 -18.55
N GLU A 74 11.36 13.19 -19.47
CA GLU A 74 10.97 13.23 -20.88
C GLU A 74 9.75 12.32 -21.09
N ASP A 75 8.72 12.83 -21.77
CA ASP A 75 7.59 12.00 -22.18
C ASP A 75 7.89 11.17 -23.43
N GLU A 76 6.87 10.49 -23.96
CA GLU A 76 7.02 9.61 -25.13
C GLU A 76 7.40 10.34 -26.43
N ASP A 77 7.13 11.65 -26.51
CA ASP A 77 7.50 12.51 -27.64
C ASP A 77 8.87 13.18 -27.43
N GLY A 78 9.54 12.89 -26.31
CA GLY A 78 10.82 13.48 -25.93
C GLY A 78 10.70 14.91 -25.39
N LEU A 79 9.49 15.36 -25.02
CA LEU A 79 9.28 16.68 -24.44
C LEU A 79 9.56 16.65 -22.95
N GLN A 80 10.23 17.71 -22.47
CA GLN A 80 10.49 17.87 -21.04
C GLN A 80 9.20 18.27 -20.32
N VAL A 81 8.74 17.40 -19.44
CA VAL A 81 7.53 17.56 -18.63
C VAL A 81 7.84 17.36 -17.15
N ALA A 82 6.88 17.70 -16.28
CA ALA A 82 7.04 17.53 -14.84
C ALA A 82 5.80 16.93 -14.19
N ALA A 83 6.02 16.21 -13.09
CA ALA A 83 4.99 15.73 -12.17
C ALA A 83 5.45 15.93 -10.73
N VAL A 84 4.52 16.02 -9.78
CA VAL A 84 4.86 16.14 -8.35
C VAL A 84 4.71 14.79 -7.68
N ILE A 85 5.80 14.28 -7.09
CA ILE A 85 5.82 13.01 -6.35
C ILE A 85 5.30 13.26 -4.94
N CYS A 86 4.17 12.62 -4.61
CA CYS A 86 3.39 12.87 -3.40
C CYS A 86 3.30 11.60 -2.53
N PRO A 87 4.32 11.28 -1.71
CA PRO A 87 4.21 10.25 -0.68
C PRO A 87 3.17 10.68 0.38
N VAL A 88 2.18 9.83 0.64
CA VAL A 88 1.16 10.03 1.67
C VAL A 88 1.10 8.82 2.58
N PHE A 89 0.56 9.02 3.79
CA PHE A 89 0.27 7.94 4.73
C PHE A 89 -1.16 8.13 5.21
N THR A 90 -2.03 7.15 4.96
CA THR A 90 -3.47 7.27 5.29
C THR A 90 -3.95 6.29 6.34
N LEU A 91 -3.27 5.16 6.54
CA LEU A 91 -3.82 4.01 7.28
C LEU A 91 -5.18 3.57 6.69
N TYR A 92 -6.10 3.09 7.53
CA TYR A 92 -7.44 2.63 7.18
C TYR A 92 -8.43 2.91 8.33
N ASP A 93 -9.73 2.96 8.01
CA ASP A 93 -10.82 3.28 8.95
C ASP A 93 -11.99 2.27 8.88
N TYR A 94 -11.71 1.05 8.39
CA TYR A 94 -12.69 -0.03 8.26
C TYR A 94 -13.88 0.31 7.35
N SER A 95 -13.80 1.37 6.54
CA SER A 95 -14.90 1.80 5.66
C SER A 95 -15.01 1.01 4.37
N PHE A 96 -13.97 0.25 3.99
CA PHE A 96 -14.00 -0.76 2.92
C PHE A 96 -14.74 -2.02 3.39
N ARG A 97 -16.00 -1.83 3.76
CA ARG A 97 -16.97 -2.83 4.19
C ARG A 97 -18.24 -2.66 3.36
N PRO A 98 -19.03 -3.75 3.20
CA PRO A 98 -20.35 -3.65 2.59
C PRO A 98 -21.23 -2.61 3.31
N PRO A 99 -22.09 -1.86 2.60
CA PRO A 99 -22.93 -0.81 3.19
C PRO A 99 -23.82 -1.28 4.34
N GLU A 100 -24.25 -2.54 4.32
CA GLU A 100 -25.08 -3.18 5.34
C GLU A 100 -24.31 -3.57 6.62
N VAL A 101 -22.98 -3.61 6.56
CA VAL A 101 -22.13 -3.94 7.72
C VAL A 101 -21.81 -2.64 8.47
N THR A 102 -22.22 -2.57 9.74
CA THR A 102 -21.95 -1.40 10.59
C THR A 102 -20.46 -1.31 10.95
N ARG A 103 -20.01 -0.12 11.37
CA ARG A 103 -18.61 0.04 11.80
C ARG A 103 -18.33 -0.80 13.05
N GLU A 104 -19.27 -0.85 13.97
CA GLU A 104 -19.13 -1.55 15.26
C GLU A 104 -19.10 -3.07 15.07
N GLY A 105 -19.88 -3.60 14.12
CA GLY A 105 -19.97 -5.03 13.84
C GLY A 105 -19.02 -5.56 12.77
N CYS A 106 -18.20 -4.72 12.14
CA CYS A 106 -17.41 -5.14 10.98
C CYS A 106 -16.33 -6.18 11.33
N LEU A 107 -15.75 -6.10 12.53
CA LEU A 107 -14.75 -7.07 12.98
C LEU A 107 -15.38 -8.44 13.20
N ASP A 108 -16.55 -8.50 13.84
CA ASP A 108 -17.30 -9.74 14.03
C ASP A 108 -17.70 -10.34 12.67
N TRP A 109 -18.15 -9.50 11.74
CA TRP A 109 -18.41 -9.91 10.36
C TRP A 109 -17.16 -10.53 9.71
N ALA A 110 -15.96 -9.94 9.81
CA ALA A 110 -14.77 -10.58 9.25
C ALA A 110 -14.44 -11.91 9.97
N MET A 111 -14.62 -11.97 11.28
CA MET A 111 -14.35 -13.13 12.13
C MET A 111 -15.27 -14.33 11.86
N GLU A 112 -16.49 -14.13 11.37
CA GLU A 112 -17.37 -15.23 10.92
C GLU A 112 -16.70 -16.12 9.84
N GLN A 113 -15.75 -15.57 9.07
CA GLN A 113 -14.95 -16.32 8.08
C GLN A 113 -13.52 -16.61 8.57
N GLY A 114 -13.25 -16.42 9.87
CA GLY A 114 -11.92 -16.59 10.44
C GLY A 114 -10.88 -15.58 9.94
N ILE A 115 -11.31 -14.44 9.39
CA ILE A 115 -10.43 -13.42 8.83
C ILE A 115 -10.17 -12.33 9.89
N ARG A 116 -8.91 -12.14 10.25
CA ARG A 116 -8.46 -11.06 11.13
C ARG A 116 -7.06 -10.59 10.76
N ALA A 117 -6.86 -9.29 10.59
CA ALA A 117 -5.53 -8.75 10.41
C ALA A 117 -4.70 -8.82 11.70
N THR A 118 -3.39 -9.02 11.53
CA THR A 118 -2.43 -8.97 12.65
C THR A 118 -2.36 -7.57 13.25
N ASP A 119 -2.67 -6.55 12.45
CA ASP A 119 -2.81 -5.15 12.84
C ASP A 119 -3.65 -4.99 14.11
N GLU A 120 -4.71 -5.79 14.27
CA GLU A 120 -5.60 -5.73 15.45
C GLU A 120 -4.87 -5.94 16.78
N THR A 121 -3.72 -6.61 16.75
CA THR A 121 -2.91 -6.90 17.93
C THR A 121 -1.62 -6.09 17.97
N LEU A 122 -1.00 -5.82 16.82
CA LEU A 122 0.36 -5.26 16.75
C LEU A 122 0.42 -3.80 16.29
N LEU A 123 -0.57 -3.31 15.54
CA LEU A 123 -0.61 -1.92 15.08
C LEU A 123 -1.41 -1.10 16.09
N HIS A 124 -0.72 -0.50 17.05
CA HIS A 124 -1.37 0.31 18.08
C HIS A 124 -1.66 1.72 17.56
N PRO A 125 -2.83 2.33 17.87
CA PRO A 125 -3.17 3.65 17.37
C PRO A 125 -2.70 4.81 18.25
N ASP A 126 -1.98 4.56 19.36
CA ASP A 126 -1.56 5.62 20.29
C ASP A 126 -0.90 6.82 19.58
N PRO A 127 -1.21 8.07 19.97
CA PRO A 127 -2.05 8.49 21.08
C PRO A 127 -3.56 8.58 20.77
N TYR A 128 -3.98 8.16 19.57
CA TYR A 128 -5.37 8.21 19.14
C TYR A 128 -6.19 7.08 19.80
N ALA A 129 -7.49 7.31 20.01
CA ALA A 129 -8.34 6.30 20.66
C ALA A 129 -8.59 5.08 19.76
N SER A 130 -8.47 5.24 18.44
CA SER A 130 -8.68 4.18 17.46
C SER A 130 -7.85 4.42 16.19
N ARG A 131 -7.72 3.37 15.37
CA ARG A 131 -7.08 3.46 14.05
C ARG A 131 -7.88 4.36 13.10
N ASP A 132 -9.20 4.44 13.28
CA ASP A 132 -10.11 5.33 12.56
C ASP A 132 -9.78 6.80 12.80
N GLU A 133 -9.58 7.18 14.07
CA GLU A 133 -9.22 8.55 14.44
C GLU A 133 -7.84 8.92 13.91
N TRP A 134 -6.88 7.98 13.98
CA TRP A 134 -5.55 8.19 13.41
C TRP A 134 -5.62 8.34 11.88
N CYS A 135 -6.35 7.45 11.21
CA CYS A 135 -6.63 7.52 9.77
C CYS A 135 -7.26 8.87 9.40
N ALA A 136 -8.28 9.33 10.14
CA ALA A 136 -8.93 10.61 9.87
C ALA A 136 -7.96 11.79 9.98
N ARG A 137 -7.06 11.80 10.98
CA ARG A 137 -6.00 12.82 11.11
C ARG A 137 -5.06 12.79 9.91
N LEU A 138 -4.55 11.60 9.58
CA LEU A 138 -3.59 11.35 8.50
C LEU A 138 -4.15 11.75 7.12
N VAL A 139 -5.41 11.40 6.87
CA VAL A 139 -6.15 11.80 5.66
C VAL A 139 -6.24 13.32 5.57
N SER A 140 -6.65 14.01 6.65
CA SER A 140 -6.79 15.47 6.66
C SER A 140 -5.44 16.19 6.41
N GLN A 141 -4.36 15.69 7.01
CA GLN A 141 -3.01 16.22 6.78
C GLN A 141 -2.58 16.03 5.31
N SER A 142 -2.74 14.81 4.79
CA SER A 142 -2.37 14.47 3.41
C SER A 142 -3.19 15.27 2.39
N GLU A 143 -4.49 15.46 2.66
CA GLU A 143 -5.40 16.27 1.83
C GLU A 143 -4.94 17.71 1.73
N THR A 144 -4.51 18.31 2.85
CA THR A 144 -3.97 19.68 2.88
C THR A 144 -2.69 19.79 2.04
N LYS A 145 -1.80 18.81 2.12
CA LYS A 145 -0.55 18.79 1.33
C LYS A 145 -0.82 18.57 -0.15
N LEU A 146 -1.70 17.64 -0.50
CA LEU A 146 -2.11 17.38 -1.88
C LEU A 146 -2.80 18.59 -2.51
N GLN A 147 -3.63 19.31 -1.76
CA GLN A 147 -4.27 20.54 -2.24
C GLN A 147 -3.24 21.60 -2.62
N ARG A 148 -2.20 21.81 -1.79
CA ARG A 148 -1.10 22.74 -2.12
C ARG A 148 -0.29 22.27 -3.32
N ALA A 149 -0.02 20.97 -3.41
CA ALA A 149 0.71 20.40 -4.54
C ALA A 149 -0.06 20.59 -5.86
N ALA A 150 -1.38 20.43 -5.81
CA ALA A 150 -2.27 20.62 -6.93
C ALA A 150 -2.23 22.04 -7.51
N GLU A 151 -2.01 23.05 -6.67
CA GLU A 151 -1.86 24.45 -7.08
C GLU A 151 -0.64 24.70 -7.99
N SER A 152 0.33 23.78 -8.04
CA SER A 152 1.47 23.87 -8.97
C SER A 152 1.07 23.72 -10.45
N GLY A 153 -0.11 23.15 -10.74
CA GLY A 153 -0.58 22.86 -12.08
C GLY A 153 0.04 21.61 -12.73
N PHE A 154 1.07 21.01 -12.13
CA PHE A 154 1.65 19.75 -12.60
C PHE A 154 0.81 18.55 -12.14
N PRO A 155 0.68 17.48 -12.95
CA PRO A 155 0.02 16.26 -12.51
C PRO A 155 0.71 15.64 -11.28
N LEU A 156 -0.08 14.99 -10.42
CA LEU A 156 0.46 14.35 -9.22
C LEU A 156 0.74 12.85 -9.44
N VAL A 157 1.79 12.35 -8.81
CA VAL A 157 1.99 10.91 -8.58
C VAL A 157 1.77 10.66 -7.09
N ILE A 158 0.60 10.10 -6.74
CA ILE A 158 0.23 9.86 -5.34
C ILE A 158 0.68 8.47 -4.94
N ILE A 159 1.49 8.37 -3.88
CA ILE A 159 2.08 7.11 -3.42
C ILE A 159 1.58 6.83 -2.01
N ASN A 160 0.91 5.71 -1.80
CA ASN A 160 0.43 5.26 -0.50
C ASN A 160 0.71 3.76 -0.33
N HIS A 161 0.75 3.23 0.89
CA HIS A 161 0.79 1.76 1.04
C HIS A 161 -0.58 1.13 0.75
N TRP A 162 -1.64 1.69 1.34
CA TRP A 162 -3.01 1.19 1.18
C TRP A 162 -3.63 1.67 -0.15
N PRO A 163 -4.42 0.81 -0.82
CA PRO A 163 -5.35 1.23 -1.87
C PRO A 163 -6.13 2.51 -1.51
N LEU A 164 -6.16 3.48 -2.44
CA LEU A 164 -6.91 4.73 -2.25
C LEU A 164 -8.38 4.64 -2.69
N ARG A 165 -8.78 3.52 -3.30
CA ARG A 165 -10.15 3.24 -3.76
C ARG A 165 -10.57 1.82 -3.40
N GLU A 166 -11.82 1.64 -3.00
CA GLU A 166 -12.34 0.32 -2.63
C GLU A 166 -12.35 -0.65 -3.82
N ASP A 167 -12.70 -0.17 -5.02
CA ASP A 167 -12.75 -0.98 -6.25
C ASP A 167 -11.36 -1.44 -6.74
N THR A 168 -10.29 -0.82 -6.21
CA THR A 168 -8.91 -1.27 -6.44
C THR A 168 -8.46 -2.35 -5.44
N VAL A 169 -9.35 -2.86 -4.58
CA VAL A 169 -9.09 -4.01 -3.72
C VAL A 169 -9.52 -5.31 -4.42
N PHE A 170 -8.56 -6.18 -4.77
CA PHE A 170 -8.85 -7.50 -5.34
C PHE A 170 -8.10 -8.62 -4.60
N ILE A 171 -8.80 -9.26 -3.67
CA ILE A 171 -8.29 -10.35 -2.83
C ILE A 171 -9.33 -11.48 -2.70
N PRO A 172 -9.67 -12.17 -3.80
CA PRO A 172 -10.92 -12.92 -3.93
C PRO A 172 -11.09 -14.11 -2.96
N LYS A 173 -10.00 -14.68 -2.41
CA LYS A 173 -10.14 -15.77 -1.42
C LYS A 173 -10.21 -15.28 0.04
N VAL A 174 -9.97 -14.00 0.32
CA VAL A 174 -10.10 -13.36 1.65
C VAL A 174 -10.79 -12.00 1.53
N PRO A 175 -11.99 -11.92 0.91
CA PRO A 175 -12.63 -10.65 0.57
C PRO A 175 -12.94 -9.79 1.80
N ARG A 176 -13.27 -10.39 2.95
CA ARG A 176 -13.53 -9.64 4.19
C ARG A 176 -12.30 -8.96 4.79
N PHE A 177 -11.10 -9.25 4.26
CA PHE A 177 -9.87 -8.54 4.63
C PHE A 177 -9.86 -7.08 4.12
N SER A 178 -10.80 -6.71 3.23
CA SER A 178 -10.96 -5.34 2.73
C SER A 178 -11.04 -4.28 3.83
N LEU A 179 -11.53 -4.63 5.03
CA LEU A 179 -11.59 -3.74 6.19
C LEU A 179 -10.26 -3.04 6.52
N TRP A 180 -9.14 -3.73 6.29
CA TRP A 180 -7.80 -3.25 6.61
C TRP A 180 -7.07 -2.66 5.39
N CYS A 181 -7.77 -2.47 4.26
CA CYS A 181 -7.17 -2.12 2.98
C CYS A 181 -7.27 -0.63 2.61
N GLY A 182 -7.89 0.23 3.42
CA GLY A 182 -7.91 1.68 3.16
C GLY A 182 -9.14 2.40 3.74
N THR A 183 -9.49 3.53 3.14
CA THR A 183 -10.60 4.40 3.55
C THR A 183 -11.37 4.95 2.35
N LYS A 184 -12.69 5.05 2.45
CA LYS A 184 -13.57 5.70 1.47
C LYS A 184 -13.33 7.21 1.34
N LYS A 185 -12.63 7.83 2.29
CA LYS A 185 -12.31 9.27 2.26
C LYS A 185 -11.37 9.66 1.10
N THR A 186 -10.63 8.69 0.55
CA THR A 186 -9.65 8.92 -0.53
C THR A 186 -10.18 8.58 -1.92
N GLU A 187 -11.42 8.07 -2.01
CA GLU A 187 -12.00 7.46 -3.22
C GLU A 187 -11.93 8.36 -4.47
N ASN A 188 -11.98 9.68 -4.29
CA ASN A 188 -11.96 10.66 -5.39
C ASN A 188 -10.64 11.43 -5.52
N TRP A 189 -9.60 11.09 -4.76
CA TRP A 189 -8.34 11.85 -4.74
C TRP A 189 -7.65 11.88 -6.09
N HIS A 190 -7.71 10.79 -6.86
CA HIS A 190 -7.12 10.72 -8.20
C HIS A 190 -7.68 11.80 -9.13
N LYS A 191 -8.99 12.05 -9.08
CA LYS A 191 -9.64 13.12 -9.86
C LYS A 191 -9.41 14.49 -9.24
N ARG A 192 -9.70 14.61 -7.94
CA ARG A 192 -9.70 15.89 -7.25
C ARG A 192 -8.31 16.55 -7.26
N PHE A 193 -7.26 15.74 -7.20
CA PHE A 193 -5.88 16.20 -7.22
C PHE A 193 -5.17 15.84 -8.53
N HIS A 194 -5.92 15.68 -9.64
CA HIS A 194 -5.39 15.52 -11.01
C HIS A 194 -4.16 14.59 -11.07
N ALA A 195 -4.30 13.42 -10.43
CA ALA A 195 -3.25 12.43 -10.40
C ALA A 195 -3.05 11.84 -11.79
N LYS A 196 -1.79 11.74 -12.23
CA LYS A 196 -1.41 10.95 -13.40
C LYS A 196 -1.30 9.47 -13.06
N VAL A 197 -0.76 9.17 -11.86
CA VAL A 197 -0.59 7.80 -11.37
C VAL A 197 -0.87 7.75 -9.87
N VAL A 198 -1.57 6.70 -9.43
CA VAL A 198 -1.68 6.31 -8.02
C VAL A 198 -0.91 5.01 -7.81
N VAL A 199 0.07 5.01 -6.92
CA VAL A 199 0.93 3.87 -6.63
C VAL A 199 0.60 3.33 -5.25
N THR A 200 0.26 2.04 -5.18
CA THR A 200 -0.15 1.35 -3.95
C THR A 200 0.48 -0.02 -3.82
N GLY A 201 0.42 -0.60 -2.62
CA GLY A 201 0.87 -1.95 -2.33
C GLY A 201 -0.17 -2.69 -1.50
N HIS A 202 0.28 -3.25 -0.37
CA HIS A 202 -0.52 -3.93 0.65
C HIS A 202 -1.19 -5.25 0.23
N LEU A 203 -1.79 -5.33 -0.96
CA LEU A 203 -2.62 -6.46 -1.38
C LEU A 203 -1.80 -7.69 -1.80
N HIS A 204 -0.54 -7.47 -2.21
CA HIS A 204 0.31 -8.49 -2.81
C HIS A 204 -0.27 -9.02 -4.13
N VAL A 205 -0.93 -8.15 -4.89
CA VAL A 205 -1.61 -8.49 -6.13
C VAL A 205 -1.17 -7.53 -7.22
N ARG A 206 -0.04 -7.86 -7.86
CA ARG A 206 0.61 -6.99 -8.85
C ARG A 206 -0.28 -6.78 -10.07
N ARG A 207 -0.72 -5.55 -10.27
CA ARG A 207 -1.57 -5.19 -11.42
C ARG A 207 -1.46 -3.72 -11.79
N THR A 208 -1.99 -3.43 -12.97
CA THR A 208 -2.21 -2.07 -13.47
C THR A 208 -3.69 -1.94 -13.80
N ASP A 209 -4.35 -0.94 -13.22
CA ASP A 209 -5.72 -0.57 -13.53
C ASP A 209 -5.75 0.83 -14.16
N TRP A 210 -6.77 1.10 -14.96
CA TRP A 210 -7.04 2.43 -15.50
C TRP A 210 -8.47 2.81 -15.12
N ILE A 211 -8.60 3.88 -14.35
CA ILE A 211 -9.89 4.35 -13.83
C ILE A 211 -10.01 5.82 -14.16
N GLU A 212 -10.98 6.15 -15.03
CA GLU A 212 -11.27 7.52 -15.45
C GLU A 212 -10.04 8.25 -16.01
N GLY A 213 -9.23 7.57 -16.83
CA GLY A 213 -7.99 8.09 -17.40
C GLY A 213 -6.78 8.14 -16.45
N VAL A 214 -6.92 7.73 -15.18
CA VAL A 214 -5.80 7.68 -14.22
C VAL A 214 -5.28 6.25 -14.09
N ARG A 215 -3.95 6.09 -14.10
CA ARG A 215 -3.29 4.80 -13.91
C ARG A 215 -3.16 4.48 -12.42
N PHE A 216 -3.59 3.29 -12.02
CA PHE A 216 -3.39 2.75 -10.68
C PHE A 216 -2.42 1.58 -10.78
N GLU A 217 -1.37 1.61 -9.96
CA GLU A 217 -0.34 0.58 -9.94
C GLU A 217 -0.29 -0.09 -8.57
N GLU A 218 -0.63 -1.37 -8.51
CA GLU A 218 -0.29 -2.22 -7.37
C GLU A 218 1.10 -2.81 -7.64
N VAL A 219 2.05 -2.47 -6.79
CA VAL A 219 3.49 -2.72 -7.00
C VAL A 219 4.11 -3.66 -5.97
N SER A 220 3.30 -4.39 -5.21
CA SER A 220 3.80 -5.27 -4.16
C SER A 220 4.71 -6.37 -4.71
N LEU A 221 5.75 -6.74 -3.96
CA LEU A 221 6.51 -7.96 -4.25
C LEU A 221 5.85 -9.20 -3.63
N GLY A 222 5.30 -9.02 -2.43
CA GLY A 222 4.72 -10.08 -1.62
C GLY A 222 5.73 -10.87 -0.80
N TYR A 223 5.24 -11.83 -0.03
CA TYR A 223 6.02 -12.75 0.78
C TYR A 223 6.96 -13.60 -0.08
N PRO A 224 8.09 -14.12 0.47
CA PRO A 224 9.06 -14.92 -0.28
C PRO A 224 8.44 -16.01 -1.17
N ARG A 225 7.42 -16.72 -0.68
CA ARG A 225 6.72 -17.77 -1.45
C ARG A 225 5.87 -17.23 -2.61
N GLN A 226 5.33 -16.01 -2.51
CA GLN A 226 4.43 -15.43 -3.51
C GLN A 226 5.16 -15.02 -4.80
N TRP A 227 6.46 -14.82 -4.74
CA TRP A 227 7.30 -14.52 -5.91
C TRP A 227 8.40 -15.54 -6.16
N GLN A 228 8.37 -16.68 -5.46
CA GLN A 228 9.34 -17.75 -5.63
C GLN A 228 9.35 -18.28 -7.07
N GLU A 229 8.18 -18.49 -7.66
CA GLU A 229 8.06 -18.90 -9.08
C GLU A 229 8.79 -17.92 -10.02
N ALA A 230 8.66 -16.61 -9.79
CA ALA A 230 9.38 -15.63 -10.59
C ALA A 230 10.91 -15.75 -10.40
N LYS A 231 11.40 -16.06 -9.18
CA LYS A 231 12.83 -16.31 -8.95
C LYS A 231 13.31 -17.56 -9.68
N ASP A 232 12.52 -18.63 -9.63
CA ASP A 232 12.85 -19.91 -10.25
C ASP A 232 12.93 -19.78 -11.77
N GLU A 233 12.15 -18.87 -12.36
CA GLU A 233 12.22 -18.44 -13.78
C GLU A 233 13.39 -17.48 -14.09
N GLY A 234 14.26 -17.20 -13.11
CA GLY A 234 15.44 -16.34 -13.28
C GLY A 234 15.15 -14.83 -13.15
N HIS A 235 13.96 -14.44 -12.69
CA HIS A 235 13.66 -13.03 -12.43
C HIS A 235 14.23 -12.56 -11.09
N ASN A 236 14.63 -11.28 -11.06
CA ASN A 236 15.08 -10.61 -9.86
C ASN A 236 14.33 -9.28 -9.68
N VAL A 237 14.69 -8.52 -8.65
CA VAL A 237 14.03 -7.25 -8.33
C VAL A 237 14.01 -6.30 -9.53
N ASN A 238 15.07 -6.25 -10.35
CA ASN A 238 15.11 -5.36 -11.53
C ASN A 238 14.03 -5.70 -12.55
N THR A 239 13.67 -6.98 -12.71
CA THR A 239 12.57 -7.40 -13.59
C THR A 239 11.19 -7.09 -12.98
N LEU A 240 11.12 -6.88 -11.67
CA LEU A 240 9.89 -6.68 -10.93
C LEU A 240 9.62 -5.22 -10.54
N LEU A 241 10.61 -4.32 -10.71
CA LEU A 241 10.40 -2.88 -10.59
C LEU A 241 9.32 -2.42 -11.58
N ARG A 242 8.40 -1.58 -11.10
CA ARG A 242 7.36 -0.97 -11.94
C ARG A 242 7.85 0.41 -12.37
N GLU A 243 7.85 0.63 -13.68
CA GLU A 243 8.06 1.97 -14.21
C GLU A 243 6.83 2.85 -13.93
N ILE A 244 7.05 3.96 -13.23
CA ILE A 244 6.00 4.92 -12.88
C ILE A 244 6.04 6.14 -13.80
N LEU A 245 7.19 6.73 -14.07
CA LEU A 245 7.36 7.80 -15.05
C LEU A 245 8.55 7.47 -15.96
N PRO A 246 8.49 7.75 -17.28
CA PRO A 246 7.33 8.30 -18.01
C PRO A 246 6.13 7.36 -18.05
N GLY A 247 6.38 6.05 -17.96
CA GLY A 247 5.35 5.02 -18.02
C GLY A 247 4.72 4.93 -19.41
N PRO A 248 3.70 4.07 -19.58
CA PRO A 248 2.97 3.95 -20.84
C PRO A 248 2.16 5.21 -21.16
N ALA A 249 1.86 5.40 -22.44
CA ALA A 249 0.92 6.39 -22.94
C ALA A 249 -0.40 6.36 -22.13
N THR A 250 -0.95 7.54 -21.83
CA THR A 250 -2.27 7.63 -21.20
C THR A 250 -3.32 7.27 -22.25
N PRO A 251 -4.17 6.24 -22.04
CA PRO A 251 -5.19 5.86 -22.98
C PRO A 251 -6.23 6.97 -23.14
N GLN A 252 -6.90 7.00 -24.29
CA GLN A 252 -8.03 7.89 -24.49
C GLN A 252 -9.16 7.54 -23.52
N ARG A 253 -9.83 8.55 -22.97
CA ARG A 253 -10.95 8.35 -22.06
C ARG A 253 -12.07 7.55 -22.74
N GLY A 254 -12.54 6.49 -22.10
CA GLY A 254 -13.49 5.53 -22.66
C GLY A 254 -12.85 4.40 -23.47
N GLN A 255 -11.53 4.43 -23.66
CA GLN A 255 -10.73 3.39 -24.31
C GLN A 255 -9.65 2.83 -23.38
N GLU A 256 -9.83 2.99 -22.07
CA GLU A 256 -8.96 2.40 -21.06
C GLU A 256 -8.92 0.88 -21.21
N PRO A 257 -7.72 0.25 -21.17
CA PRO A 257 -7.63 -1.19 -21.21
C PRO A 257 -8.20 -1.79 -19.92
N THR A 258 -8.62 -3.05 -20.00
CA THR A 258 -8.97 -3.82 -18.80
C THR A 258 -7.77 -4.00 -17.89
N THR A 259 -8.03 -4.38 -16.64
CA THR A 259 -7.00 -4.66 -15.64
C THR A 259 -5.90 -5.56 -16.21
N THR A 260 -4.67 -5.05 -16.19
CA THR A 260 -3.49 -5.82 -16.60
C THR A 260 -2.90 -6.52 -15.38
N TRP A 261 -3.11 -7.83 -15.29
CA TRP A 261 -2.51 -8.68 -14.26
C TRP A 261 -1.03 -8.95 -14.57
N ARG A 262 -0.15 -8.70 -13.61
CA ARG A 262 1.29 -8.94 -13.79
C ARG A 262 1.62 -10.34 -13.24
N GLY A 263 1.61 -11.33 -14.13
CA GLY A 263 1.74 -12.75 -13.79
C GLY A 263 3.03 -13.18 -13.09
N ARG A 264 4.06 -12.33 -13.00
CA ARG A 264 5.31 -12.62 -12.28
C ARG A 264 5.18 -12.13 -10.83
N GLY A 265 5.11 -13.06 -9.89
CA GLY A 265 4.77 -12.76 -8.49
C GLY A 265 3.28 -12.89 -8.21
N ARG A 266 2.70 -14.07 -8.51
CA ARG A 266 1.30 -14.41 -8.20
C ARG A 266 1.10 -14.52 -6.69
N GLY A 267 1.11 -13.40 -5.99
CA GLY A 267 0.49 -13.34 -4.68
C GLY A 267 -1.00 -13.62 -4.83
N TRP A 268 -1.45 -14.70 -4.18
CA TRP A 268 -2.83 -15.17 -4.01
C TRP A 268 -3.74 -15.34 -5.25
N SER A 269 -3.43 -14.78 -6.42
CA SER A 269 -4.32 -14.76 -7.57
C SER A 269 -4.03 -15.93 -8.52
N LEU A 270 -4.66 -17.08 -8.24
CA LEU A 270 -5.06 -18.08 -9.25
C LEU A 270 -4.26 -19.41 -9.39
N SER A 271 -3.32 -19.79 -8.51
CA SER A 271 -2.62 -21.10 -8.70
C SER A 271 -2.33 -21.99 -7.48
N HIS A 272 -2.75 -21.63 -6.27
CA HIS A 272 -2.61 -22.55 -5.12
C HIS A 272 -3.98 -23.04 -4.66
N GLY A 273 -4.19 -24.34 -4.86
CA GLY A 273 -5.44 -25.07 -4.70
C GLY A 273 -6.04 -25.00 -3.30
N VAL A 274 -7.33 -25.28 -3.28
CA VAL A 274 -8.13 -25.51 -2.09
C VAL A 274 -7.64 -26.82 -1.47
N GLU A 275 -6.87 -26.75 -0.39
CA GLU A 275 -6.88 -27.83 0.59
C GLU A 275 -7.97 -27.49 1.61
N SER A 276 -9.12 -28.15 1.43
CA SER A 276 -10.19 -28.17 2.40
C SER A 276 -9.73 -28.94 3.62
N ASN A 277 -9.39 -28.24 4.71
CA ASN A 277 -9.29 -28.88 6.02
C ASN A 277 -10.71 -29.16 6.53
N THR A 278 -11.31 -30.24 6.00
CA THR A 278 -12.49 -30.85 6.61
C THR A 278 -11.97 -31.96 7.54
N PRO A 279 -12.16 -31.87 8.87
CA PRO A 279 -11.85 -33.00 9.73
C PRO A 279 -12.81 -34.15 9.40
N LEU A 280 -12.25 -35.29 9.01
CA LEU A 280 -13.00 -36.54 8.82
C LEU A 280 -13.60 -36.95 10.18
N SER A 281 -14.92 -36.97 10.25
CA SER A 281 -15.68 -37.53 11.38
C SER A 281 -15.48 -39.06 11.45
N PRO A 282 -15.13 -39.64 12.60
CA PRO A 282 -15.00 -41.08 12.74
C PRO A 282 -16.26 -41.68 13.35
N THR A 283 -17.27 -42.01 12.54
CA THR A 283 -18.35 -42.90 13.00
C THR A 283 -18.89 -43.75 11.85
N ALA A 284 -18.55 -45.04 11.86
CA ALA A 284 -19.47 -46.17 11.73
C ALA A 284 -18.71 -47.42 11.26
N ARG A 285 -18.38 -48.32 12.20
CA ARG A 285 -18.36 -49.76 11.94
C ARG A 285 -19.18 -50.43 13.04
N THR A 286 -20.36 -50.88 12.66
CA THR A 286 -20.98 -52.09 13.19
C THR A 286 -20.32 -53.30 12.55
#